data_AF-A0A7G5C3F2-F1
#
_entry.id   AF-A0A7G5C3F2-F1
#
_cell.length_a   1.000
_cell.length_b   1.000
_cell.length_c   1.000
_cell.angle_alpha   90.00
_cell.angle_beta   90.00
_cell.angle_gamma   90.00
#
_symmetry.space_group_name_H-M   'P 1'
#
loop_
_entity.id
_entity.type
_entity.pdbx_description
1 polymer ?
#
loop_
_entity_poly.entity_id
_entity_poly.type
_entity_poly.pdbx_seq_one_letter_code
_entity_poly.pdbx_strand_id
1 'polypeptide(L)' 'MGRKKADLPAEKLEGLDLSKGPDKTVVVWKATRPLTVQEHEELSEKLRFEEKETGLEIILVPFSVEPSVSTGESNE' A
#
# COMPACT_ATOMS: atom_id res chain seq x y z
N MET A 1 -18.06 -20.35 22.79
CA MET A 1 -18.34 -18.92 23.08
C MET A 1 -17.01 -18.27 23.47
N GLY A 2 -16.55 -17.24 22.77
CA GLY A 2 -15.30 -16.51 23.09
C GLY A 2 -14.70 -15.82 21.85
N ARG A 3 -14.88 -14.50 21.73
CA ARG A 3 -14.50 -13.66 20.58
C ARG A 3 -13.12 -12.99 20.76
N LYS A 4 -12.44 -12.81 19.62
CA LYS A 4 -11.59 -11.68 19.16
C LYS A 4 -10.29 -11.34 19.91
N LYS A 5 -9.19 -11.30 19.13
CA LYS A 5 -8.27 -10.16 19.13
C LYS A 5 -8.30 -9.53 17.74
N ALA A 6 -8.48 -8.21 17.74
CA ALA A 6 -8.69 -7.39 16.56
C ALA A 6 -7.34 -7.06 15.92
N ASP A 7 -7.27 -7.40 14.64
CA ASP A 7 -6.35 -6.85 13.65
C ASP A 7 -6.72 -5.36 13.46
N LEU A 8 -5.75 -4.44 13.55
CA LEU A 8 -5.94 -3.03 13.20
C LEU A 8 -4.74 -2.55 12.38
N PRO A 9 -4.99 -1.74 11.34
CA PRO A 9 -4.34 -1.90 10.04
C PRO A 9 -3.27 -0.84 9.78
N ALA A 10 -2.39 -1.16 8.83
CA ALA A 10 -1.40 -0.26 8.27
C ALA A 10 -2.05 0.86 7.43
N GLU A 11 -2.61 1.87 8.09
CA GLU A 11 -2.83 3.19 7.49
C GLU A 11 -1.47 3.89 7.38
N LYS A 12 -1.09 4.58 6.31
CA LYS A 12 -1.77 5.02 5.10
C LYS A 12 -0.65 5.49 4.18
N LEU A 13 -0.77 5.23 2.90
CA LEU A 13 0.11 5.79 1.90
C LEU A 13 -0.70 6.08 0.64
N GLU A 14 -0.15 6.94 -0.20
CA GLU A 14 -0.99 7.95 -0.80
C GLU A 14 -0.98 7.88 -2.32
N GLY A 15 -2.16 7.66 -2.88
CA GLY A 15 -2.38 7.38 -4.29
C GLY A 15 -3.50 6.38 -4.55
N LEU A 16 -4.09 5.77 -3.51
CA LEU A 16 -5.18 4.81 -3.67
C LEU A 16 -6.47 5.15 -2.92
N ASP A 17 -7.59 5.08 -3.64
CA ASP A 17 -8.95 5.33 -3.15
C ASP A 17 -9.52 4.07 -2.50
N LEU A 18 -9.68 4.09 -1.17
CA LEU A 18 -10.22 2.99 -0.35
C LEU A 18 -11.70 3.22 0.05
N SER A 19 -12.33 4.28 -0.45
CA SER A 19 -13.58 4.86 0.08
C SER A 19 -14.85 4.32 -0.58
N LYS A 20 -14.79 3.95 -1.86
CA LYS A 20 -15.64 2.88 -2.39
C LYS A 20 -14.92 1.63 -1.92
N GLY A 21 -15.42 0.91 -0.91
CA GLY A 21 -14.69 -0.24 -0.37
C GLY A 21 -14.14 -1.05 -1.55
N PRO A 22 -12.83 -1.02 -1.80
CA PRO A 22 -12.38 -1.41 -3.12
C PRO A 22 -12.49 -2.93 -3.12
N ASP A 23 -12.90 -3.51 -4.24
CA ASP A 23 -12.72 -4.95 -4.45
C ASP A 23 -11.23 -5.38 -4.27
N LYS A 24 -10.30 -4.41 -4.11
CA LYS A 24 -8.86 -4.59 -3.85
C LYS A 24 -8.31 -3.67 -2.77
N THR A 25 -7.76 -4.24 -1.70
CA THR A 25 -6.97 -3.50 -0.70
C THR A 25 -5.62 -3.10 -1.27
N VAL A 26 -5.18 -1.87 -1.01
CA VAL A 26 -3.86 -1.39 -1.46
C VAL A 26 -2.98 -0.97 -0.33
N VAL A 27 -1.75 -1.46 -0.43
CA VAL A 27 -0.63 -1.14 0.44
C VAL A 27 0.37 -0.37 -0.39
N VAL A 28 0.60 0.90 -0.11
CA VAL A 28 1.79 1.51 -0.70
C VAL A 28 2.97 1.15 0.21
N TRP A 29 4.17 1.18 -0.31
CA TRP A 29 5.37 0.86 0.43
C TRP A 29 6.40 1.94 0.16
N LYS A 30 6.70 2.79 1.15
CA LYS A 30 7.74 3.81 1.02
C LYS A 30 9.12 3.19 1.27
N ALA A 31 10.06 3.42 0.37
CA ALA A 31 11.45 3.05 0.60
C ALA A 31 12.03 3.84 1.79
N THR A 32 12.69 3.15 2.73
CA THR A 32 13.27 3.77 3.94
C THR A 32 14.67 4.37 3.70
N ARG A 33 15.24 4.13 2.53
CA ARG A 33 16.50 4.69 2.05
C ARG A 33 16.48 4.79 0.52
N PRO A 34 17.37 5.60 -0.09
CA PRO A 34 17.57 5.57 -1.54
C PRO A 34 17.90 4.14 -2.00
N LEU A 35 17.25 3.72 -3.08
CA LEU A 35 17.48 2.45 -3.74
C LEU A 35 18.29 2.71 -5.02
N THR A 36 19.22 1.82 -5.32
CA THR A 36 19.78 1.70 -6.67
C THR A 36 18.73 1.14 -7.62
N VAL A 37 18.99 1.24 -8.93
CA VAL A 37 18.11 0.67 -9.97
C VAL A 37 17.91 -0.83 -9.77
N GLN A 38 19.00 -1.56 -9.48
CA GLN A 38 18.96 -3.01 -9.26
C GLN A 38 18.11 -3.36 -8.03
N GLU A 39 18.34 -2.68 -6.90
CA GLU A 39 17.55 -2.91 -5.68
C GLU A 39 16.07 -2.58 -5.87
N HIS A 40 15.77 -1.55 -6.66
CA HIS A 40 14.40 -1.20 -7.01
C HIS A 40 13.73 -2.29 -7.85
N GLU A 41 14.42 -2.83 -8.86
CA GLU A 41 13.92 -3.94 -9.70
C GLU A 41 13.67 -5.19 -8.86
N GLU A 42 14.65 -5.61 -8.06
CA GLU A 42 14.53 -6.79 -7.18
C GLU A 42 13.37 -6.65 -6.18
N LEU A 43 13.20 -5.46 -5.59
CA LEU A 43 12.10 -5.19 -4.67
C LEU A 43 10.77 -5.19 -5.42
N SER A 44 10.70 -4.58 -6.60
CA SER A 44 9.49 -4.55 -7.42
C SER A 44 9.04 -5.94 -7.83
N GLU A 45 9.96 -6.85 -8.15
CA GLU A 45 9.64 -8.24 -8.46
C GLU A 45 9.05 -8.99 -7.26
N LYS A 46 9.61 -8.79 -6.06
CA LYS A 46 9.09 -9.38 -4.82
C LYS A 46 7.69 -8.87 -4.51
N LEU A 47 7.46 -7.56 -4.62
CA LEU A 47 6.14 -6.99 -4.36
C LEU A 47 5.10 -7.51 -5.37
N ARG A 48 5.45 -7.64 -6.66
CA ARG A 48 4.56 -8.26 -7.67
C ARG A 48 4.22 -9.72 -7.37
N PHE A 49 5.14 -10.47 -6.75
CA PHE A 49 4.86 -11.82 -6.30
C PHE A 49 3.85 -11.80 -5.15
N GLU A 50 4.07 -10.96 -4.14
CA GLU A 50 3.14 -10.80 -3.00
C GLU A 50 1.76 -10.30 -3.44
N GLU A 51 1.67 -9.39 -4.40
CA GLU A 51 0.40 -8.92 -4.99
C GLU A 51 -0.42 -10.09 -5.55
N LYS A 52 0.24 -11.04 -6.23
CA LYS A 52 -0.43 -12.21 -6.81
C LYS A 52 -0.91 -13.19 -5.73
N GLU A 53 -0.10 -13.41 -4.70
CA GLU A 53 -0.41 -14.36 -3.62
C GLU A 53 -1.52 -13.83 -2.69
N THR A 54 -1.52 -12.52 -2.43
CA THR A 54 -2.42 -11.89 -1.44
C THR A 54 -3.65 -11.24 -2.06
N GLY A 55 -3.62 -10.95 -3.37
CA GLY A 55 -4.66 -10.17 -4.05
C GLY A 55 -4.64 -8.68 -3.70
N LEU A 56 -3.65 -8.24 -2.91
CA LEU A 56 -3.39 -6.84 -2.64
C LEU A 56 -2.77 -6.18 -3.87
N GLU A 57 -3.01 -4.90 -4.03
CA GLU A 57 -2.23 -4.09 -4.97
C GLU A 57 -1.21 -3.27 -4.16
N ILE A 58 0.06 -3.32 -4.58
CA ILE A 58 1.18 -2.80 -3.81
C ILE A 58 1.94 -1.75 -4.63
N ILE A 59 2.02 -0.53 -4.11
CA ILE A 59 2.67 0.59 -4.80
C ILE A 59 4.00 0.92 -4.13
N LEU A 60 5.14 0.65 -4.77
CA LEU A 60 6.45 1.06 -4.26
C LEU A 60 6.71 2.55 -4.50
N VAL A 61 6.97 3.31 -3.43
CA VAL A 61 7.24 4.75 -3.48
C VAL A 61 8.72 5.04 -3.17
N PRO A 62 9.39 5.89 -3.97
CA PRO A 62 10.77 6.27 -3.73
C PRO A 62 10.99 6.96 -2.39
N PHE A 63 12.21 6.85 -1.85
CA PHE A 63 12.58 7.44 -0.56
C PHE A 63 12.35 8.96 -0.48
N SER A 64 12.61 9.68 -1.57
CA SER A 64 12.51 11.15 -1.63
C SER A 64 11.08 11.68 -1.77
N VAL A 65 10.08 10.79 -1.90
CA VAL A 65 8.69 11.18 -2.09
C VAL A 65 7.96 11.07 -0.76
N GLU A 66 7.33 12.17 -0.35
CA GLU A 66 6.31 12.12 0.70
C GLU A 66 4.97 11.80 0.03
N PRO A 67 4.34 10.67 0.38
CA PRO A 67 2.96 10.43 -0.03
C PRO A 67 2.02 11.57 0.51
N SER A 68 0.85 11.84 -0.12
CA SER A 68 -0.28 12.66 0.43
C SER A 68 -1.71 12.12 0.06
N VAL A 69 -2.55 11.62 1.00
CA VAL A 69 -3.80 10.82 0.85
C VAL A 69 -4.80 11.93 1.02
N SER A 70 -5.31 12.36 -0.11
CA SER A 70 -6.54 13.12 -0.10
C SER A 70 -7.68 12.10 0.01
N THR A 71 -8.30 12.03 1.19
CA THR A 71 -9.57 11.31 1.31
C THR A 71 -10.62 12.24 0.72
N GLY A 72 -11.10 11.94 -0.48
CA GLY A 72 -12.14 12.75 -1.12
C GLY A 72 -13.45 12.63 -0.35
N GLU A 73 -13.77 13.61 0.50
CA GLU A 73 -15.11 13.75 1.05
C GLU A 73 -16.05 14.11 -0.11
N SER A 74 -16.80 13.11 -0.58
CA SER A 74 -17.88 13.32 -1.54
C SER A 74 -19.01 14.05 -0.83
N ASN A 75 -19.15 15.34 -1.11
CA ASN A 75 -20.26 16.15 -0.61
C ASN A 75 -21.54 15.72 -1.36
N GLU A 76 -22.53 15.23 -0.62
CA GLU A 76 -23.85 14.78 -1.11
C GLU A 76 -24.80 15.94 -1.42
#